data_AF-A0A7W7ZJQ9-F1
#
_entry.id   AF-A0A7W7ZJQ9-F1
#
_cell.length_a   1.000
_cell.length_b   1.000
_cell.length_c   1.000
_cell.angle_alpha   90.00
_cell.angle_beta   90.00
_cell.angle_gamma   90.00
#
_symmetry.space_group_name_H-M   'P 1'
#
loop_
_entity.id
_entity.type
_entity.pdbx_description
1 polymer ?
#
loop_
_entity_poly.entity_id
_entity_poly.type
_entity_poly.pdbx_seq_one_letter_code
_entity_poly.pdbx_strand_id
1 'polypeptide(L)'
;MANFPKPSRNKLPPPPPPTEATDNLSQPEHAPGTFVDGRTLRATGRTTQFTTRITEELQRDIKVWTAQNGMKLNDFVERAFQALKKEMGN
;
A
#
# COMPACT_ATOMS: atom_id res chain seq x y z
N MET A 1 14.71 18.63 -15.13
CA MET A 1 14.86 18.42 -13.68
C MET A 1 15.68 19.57 -13.12
N ALA A 2 15.24 20.23 -12.05
CA ALA A 2 16.00 21.31 -11.44
C ALA A 2 17.26 20.75 -10.76
N ASN A 3 18.43 21.33 -11.06
CA ASN A 3 19.70 20.99 -10.44
C ASN A 3 19.90 21.86 -9.20
N PHE A 4 19.90 21.24 -8.01
CA PHE A 4 20.22 21.92 -6.77
C PHE A 4 21.71 21.72 -6.44
N PRO A 5 22.55 22.76 -6.52
CA PRO A 5 23.96 22.64 -6.17
C PRO A 5 24.09 22.41 -4.65
N LYS A 6 24.89 21.40 -4.27
CA LYS A 6 25.17 21.11 -2.86
C LYS A 6 25.95 22.29 -2.24
N PRO A 7 25.54 22.82 -1.08
CA PRO A 7 26.23 23.92 -0.44
C PRO A 7 27.64 23.51 0.00
N SER A 8 28.60 24.40 -0.21
CA SER A 8 30.00 24.25 0.23
C SER A 8 30.08 24.15 1.76
N ARG A 9 30.80 23.14 2.25
CA ARG A 9 30.97 22.83 3.67
C ARG A 9 31.55 23.99 4.50
N ASN A 10 32.26 24.92 3.85
CA ASN A 10 32.87 26.09 4.50
C ASN A 10 31.90 27.27 4.71
N LYS A 11 30.67 27.19 4.19
CA LYS A 11 29.64 28.23 4.36
C LYS A 11 28.60 27.88 5.43
N LEU A 12 28.75 26.74 6.13
CA LEU A 12 27.84 26.33 7.19
C LEU A 12 28.30 26.92 8.53
N PRO A 13 27.38 27.42 9.37
CA PRO A 13 27.71 27.82 10.73
C PRO A 13 28.20 26.60 11.53
N PRO A 14 29.01 26.80 12.59
CA PRO A 14 29.38 25.72 13.47
C PRO A 14 28.12 25.05 14.05
N PRO A 15 28.10 23.71 14.19
CA PRO A 15 26.95 23.03 14.76
C PRO A 15 26.70 23.53 16.20
N PRO A 16 25.44 23.56 16.66
CA PRO A 16 25.14 23.93 18.03
C PRO A 16 25.82 22.96 19.01
N PRO A 17 26.23 23.44 20.20
CA PRO A 17 26.78 22.59 21.24
C PRO A 17 25.76 21.51 21.66
N PRO A 18 26.21 20.34 22.15
CA PRO A 18 25.32 19.22 22.47
C PRO A 18 24.29 19.55 23.57
N THR A 19 24.56 20.56 24.41
CA THR A 19 23.62 21.07 25.41
C THR A 19 22.44 21.84 24.80
N GLU A 20 22.61 22.41 23.61
CA GLU A 20 21.56 23.09 22.84
C GLU A 20 20.90 22.15 21.82
N ALA A 21 21.43 20.94 21.64
CA ALA A 21 20.82 19.94 20.79
C ALA A 21 19.56 19.38 21.46
N THR A 22 18.51 19.21 20.66
CA THR A 22 17.25 18.59 21.11
C THR A 22 17.50 17.15 21.55
N ASP A 23 16.84 16.71 22.62
CA ASP A 23 16.98 15.35 23.20
C ASP A 23 16.31 14.24 22.36
N ASN A 24 16.25 14.42 21.04
CA ASN A 24 15.65 13.46 20.11
C ASN A 24 16.38 12.11 20.13
N LEU A 25 17.63 12.07 20.58
CA LEU A 25 18.44 10.86 20.69
C LEU A 25 18.02 9.95 21.85
N SER A 26 17.38 10.51 22.89
CA SER A 26 16.85 9.74 24.03
C SER A 26 15.41 9.26 23.80
N GLN A 27 14.75 9.76 22.75
CA GLN A 27 13.39 9.38 22.42
C GLN A 27 13.33 7.99 21.81
N PRO A 28 12.27 7.20 22.09
CA PRO A 28 12.11 5.88 21.50
C PRO A 28 12.01 5.99 19.98
N GLU A 29 12.78 5.19 19.24
CA GLU A 29 12.79 5.21 17.76
C GLU A 29 11.42 4.86 17.13
N HIS A 30 10.56 4.19 17.91
CA HIS A 30 9.19 3.90 17.55
C HIS A 30 8.23 4.51 18.56
N ALA A 31 7.32 5.38 18.09
CA ALA A 31 6.23 5.87 18.91
C ALA A 31 5.35 4.70 19.39
N PRO A 32 4.97 4.61 20.69
CA PRO A 32 4.08 3.56 21.18
C PRO A 32 2.74 3.62 20.42
N GLY A 33 2.49 2.60 19.61
CA GLY A 33 1.45 2.59 18.59
C GLY A 33 0.04 2.41 19.15
N THR A 34 -0.71 3.51 19.22
CA THR A 34 -2.18 3.52 19.12
C THR A 34 -2.70 4.70 18.27
N PHE A 35 -1.82 5.44 17.60
CA PHE A 35 -2.26 6.53 16.73
C PHE A 35 -2.72 5.96 15.38
N VAL A 36 -4.01 5.65 15.31
CA VAL A 36 -4.69 5.36 14.04
C VAL A 36 -4.71 6.66 13.23
N ASP A 37 -3.89 6.74 12.19
CA ASP A 37 -3.82 7.88 11.28
C ASP A 37 -5.24 8.21 10.79
N GLY A 38 -5.72 9.44 11.01
CA GLY A 38 -7.05 9.88 10.58
C GLY A 38 -7.30 9.72 9.07
N ARG A 39 -6.27 9.52 8.24
CA ARG A 39 -6.38 9.13 6.83
C ARG A 39 -6.88 7.69 6.65
N THR A 40 -6.55 6.78 7.57
CA THR A 40 -7.06 5.39 7.57
C THR A 40 -8.54 5.32 7.93
N LEU A 41 -9.02 6.19 8.82
CA LEU A 41 -10.44 6.30 9.17
C LEU A 41 -11.31 6.93 8.07
N ARG A 42 -10.71 7.69 7.14
CA ARG A 42 -11.40 8.28 5.97
C ARG A 42 -11.42 7.37 4.74
N ALA A 43 -10.79 6.19 4.81
CA ALA A 43 -10.61 5.31 3.65
C ALA A 43 -11.76 4.29 3.51
N THR A 44 -12.97 4.75 3.23
CA THR A 44 -14.07 3.88 2.81
C THR A 44 -13.89 3.48 1.35
N GLY A 45 -13.87 2.17 1.05
CA GLY A 45 -13.77 1.66 -0.32
C GLY A 45 -12.39 1.17 -0.77
N ARG A 46 -11.46 0.88 0.15
CA ARG A 46 -10.20 0.19 -0.21
C ARG A 46 -10.49 -1.27 -0.59
N THR A 47 -10.20 -1.63 -1.83
CA THR A 47 -10.10 -3.03 -2.28
C THR A 47 -8.73 -3.59 -1.88
N THR A 48 -8.71 -4.80 -1.30
CA THR A 48 -7.47 -5.52 -1.00
C THR A 48 -6.92 -6.15 -2.29
N GLN A 49 -5.60 -6.17 -2.44
CA GLN A 49 -4.96 -6.84 -3.58
C GLN A 49 -5.08 -8.36 -3.43
N PHE A 50 -5.51 -9.02 -4.51
CA PHE A 50 -5.55 -10.48 -4.60
C PHE A 50 -4.44 -10.97 -5.53
N THR A 51 -3.31 -11.38 -4.96
CA THR A 51 -2.13 -11.83 -5.71
C THR A 51 -1.95 -13.33 -5.55
N THR A 52 -2.21 -14.09 -6.61
CA THR A 52 -2.03 -15.54 -6.65
C THR A 52 -1.36 -15.94 -7.96
N ARG A 53 -0.59 -17.04 -7.93
CA ARG A 53 -0.05 -17.67 -9.15
C ARG A 53 -1.07 -18.68 -9.66
N ILE A 54 -1.40 -18.59 -10.94
CA ILE A 54 -2.30 -19.50 -11.64
C ILE A 54 -1.66 -19.96 -12.95
N THR A 55 -2.20 -21.01 -13.56
CA THR A 55 -1.77 -21.48 -14.87
C THR A 55 -2.11 -20.47 -15.96
N GLU A 56 -1.33 -20.44 -17.04
CA GLU A 56 -1.54 -19.52 -18.16
C GLU A 56 -2.85 -19.78 -18.90
N GLU A 57 -3.23 -21.06 -19.03
CA GLU A 57 -4.49 -21.50 -19.66
C GLU A 57 -5.70 -20.90 -18.92
N LEU A 58 -5.75 -21.09 -17.60
CA LEU A 58 -6.81 -20.53 -16.77
C LEU A 58 -6.87 -19.01 -16.87
N GLN A 59 -5.70 -18.34 -16.84
CA GLN A 59 -5.64 -16.89 -16.98
C GLN A 59 -6.19 -16.41 -18.33
N ARG A 60 -5.89 -17.14 -19.41
CA ARG A 60 -6.38 -16.83 -20.76
C ARG A 60 -7.89 -17.00 -20.84
N ASP A 61 -8.41 -18.12 -20.36
CA ASP A 61 -9.84 -18.44 -20.43
C ASP A 61 -10.68 -17.43 -19.66
N ILE A 62 -10.25 -17.06 -18.45
CA ILE A 62 -10.93 -16.02 -17.65
C ILE A 62 -10.95 -14.69 -18.39
N LYS A 63 -9.83 -14.29 -19.03
CA LYS A 63 -9.78 -13.03 -19.80
C LYS A 63 -10.72 -13.05 -20.99
N VAL A 64 -10.76 -14.14 -21.75
CA VAL A 64 -11.66 -14.27 -22.91
C VAL A 64 -13.11 -14.23 -22.46
N TRP A 65 -13.45 -15.01 -21.43
CA TRP A 65 -14.82 -15.10 -20.92
C TRP A 65 -15.32 -13.77 -20.35
N THR A 66 -14.49 -13.08 -19.56
CA THR A 66 -14.88 -11.78 -18.99
C THR A 66 -15.02 -10.69 -20.05
N ALA A 67 -14.16 -10.69 -21.08
CA ALA A 67 -14.29 -9.77 -22.22
C ALA A 67 -15.59 -9.99 -23.00
N GLN A 68 -15.94 -11.25 -23.29
CA GLN A 68 -17.19 -11.59 -24.00
C GLN A 68 -18.44 -11.18 -23.22
N ASN A 69 -18.40 -11.29 -21.89
CA ASN A 69 -19.54 -10.97 -21.02
C ASN A 69 -19.53 -9.52 -20.50
N GLY A 70 -18.58 -8.69 -20.93
CA GLY A 70 -18.48 -7.30 -20.49
C GLY A 70 -18.24 -7.15 -18.98
N MET A 71 -17.56 -8.12 -18.36
CA MET A 71 -17.34 -8.18 -16.91
C MET A 71 -15.90 -7.79 -16.54
N LYS A 72 -15.73 -7.23 -15.34
CA LYS A 72 -14.39 -7.00 -14.77
C LYS A 72 -13.85 -8.28 -14.14
N LEU A 73 -12.53 -8.40 -14.12
CA LEU A 73 -11.86 -9.54 -13.50
C LEU A 73 -12.17 -9.64 -11.99
N ASN A 74 -12.29 -8.51 -11.31
CA ASN A 74 -12.68 -8.47 -9.90
C ASN A 74 -14.08 -9.07 -9.68
N ASP A 75 -15.06 -8.59 -10.46
CA ASP A 75 -16.45 -9.04 -10.36
C ASP A 75 -16.58 -10.53 -10.70
N PHE A 76 -15.76 -11.03 -11.63
CA PHE A 76 -15.67 -12.46 -11.93
C PHE A 76 -15.22 -13.26 -10.70
N VAL A 77 -14.13 -12.86 -10.04
CA VAL A 77 -13.59 -13.58 -8.87
C VAL A 77 -14.59 -13.56 -7.71
N GLU A 78 -15.21 -12.42 -7.42
CA GLU A 78 -16.21 -12.31 -6.36
C GLU A 78 -17.43 -13.20 -6.62
N ARG A 79 -17.95 -13.22 -7.86
CA ARG A 79 -19.08 -14.07 -8.23
C ARG A 79 -18.72 -15.55 -8.23
N ALA A 80 -17.53 -15.91 -8.73
CA ALA A 80 -17.03 -17.28 -8.68
C ALA A 80 -16.92 -17.77 -7.23
N PHE A 81 -16.42 -16.93 -6.32
CA PHE A 81 -16.36 -17.24 -4.90
C PHE A 81 -17.75 -17.40 -4.27
N GLN A 82 -18.70 -16.51 -4.57
CA GLN A 82 -20.08 -16.65 -4.09
C GLN A 82 -20.77 -17.92 -4.59
N ALA A 83 -20.57 -18.27 -5.86
CA ALA A 83 -21.10 -19.49 -6.45
C ALA A 83 -20.56 -20.73 -5.73
N LEU A 84 -19.24 -20.79 -5.54
CA LEU A 84 -18.58 -21.88 -4.81
C LEU A 84 -19.07 -21.97 -3.35
N LYS A 85 -19.23 -20.82 -2.69
CA LYS A 85 -19.72 -20.75 -1.32
C LYS A 85 -21.14 -21.33 -1.20
N LYS A 86 -22.02 -20.99 -2.16
CA LYS A 86 -23.39 -21.48 -2.24
C LYS A 86 -23.44 -22.99 -2.48
N GLU A 87 -22.58 -23.53 -3.35
CA GLU A 87 -22.46 -24.97 -3.59
C GLU A 87 -22.03 -25.72 -2.33
N MET A 88 -21.13 -25.12 -1.54
CA MET A 88 -20.61 -25.70 -0.30
C MET A 88 -21.56 -25.52 0.91
N GLY A 89 -22.76 -24.96 0.71
CA GLY A 89 -23.78 -24.82 1.76
C GLY A 89 -23.47 -23.80 2.86
N ASN A 90 -22.59 -22.82 2.60
CA ASN A 90 -22.21 -21.75 3.53
C ASN A 90 -22.76 -20.38 3.14
#